data_AF-A0A379A9X7-F1
#
_entry.id   AF-A0A379A9X7-F1
#
_cell.length_a   1.000
_cell.length_b   1.000
_cell.length_c   1.000
_cell.angle_alpha   90.00
_cell.angle_beta   90.00
_cell.angle_gamma   90.00
#
_symmetry.space_group_name_H-M   'P 1'
#
loop_
_entity.id
_entity.type
_entity.pdbx_description
1 polymer ?
#
loop_
_entity_poly.entity_id
_entity_poly.type
_entity_poly.pdbx_seq_one_letter_code
_entity_poly.pdbx_strand_id
1 'polypeptide(L)' 'MAALSICIGGGSIIISHVNDAGFWLFGRFTGASEAETLKTWTLMETILVTVGAVVGMIAFTLLS' A
#
# COMPACT_ATOMS: atom_id res chain seq x y z
N MET A 1 20.17 4.61 3.90
CA MET A 1 19.64 3.22 3.88
C MET A 1 18.20 3.13 4.36
N ALA A 2 17.80 3.80 5.45
CA ALA A 2 16.41 3.80 5.94
C ALA A 2 15.36 4.34 4.93
N ALA A 3 15.66 5.42 4.20
CA ALA A 3 14.74 5.95 3.19
C ALA A 3 14.51 4.96 2.02
N LEU A 4 15.57 4.26 1.61
CA LEU A 4 15.50 3.24 0.56
C LEU A 4 14.64 2.04 0.98
N SER A 5 14.75 1.59 2.23
CA SER A 5 13.90 0.50 2.75
C SER A 5 12.43 0.90 2.83
N ILE A 6 12.12 2.17 3.13
CA ILE A 6 10.74 2.66 3.15
C ILE A 6 10.15 2.67 1.74
N CYS A 7 10.91 3.13 0.74
CA CYS A 7 10.45 3.11 -0.65
C CYS A 7 10.24 1.69 -1.19
N ILE A 8 11.16 0.75 -0.89
CA ILE A 8 11.05 -0.64 -1.36
C ILE A 8 9.94 -1.40 -0.62
N GLY A 9 9.85 -1.25 0.70
CA GLY A 9 8.79 -1.87 1.50
C GLY A 9 7.41 -1.34 1.12
N GLY A 10 7.29 -0.02 0.93
CA GLY A 10 6.07 0.60 0.41
C GLY A 10 5.71 0.11 -1.00
N GLY A 11 6.66 -0.05 -1.91
CA GLY A 11 6.39 -0.56 -3.25
C GLY A 11 5.84 -2.00 -3.28
N SER A 12 6.24 -2.85 -2.32
CA SER A 12 5.89 -4.28 -2.29
C SER A 12 4.42 -4.59 -1.98
N ILE A 13 3.66 -3.62 -1.47
CA ILE A 13 2.25 -3.77 -1.11
C ILE A 13 1.29 -3.32 -2.22
N ILE A 14 1.77 -2.75 -3.34
CA ILE A 14 0.88 -2.42 -4.47
C ILE A 14 0.42 -3.71 -5.14
N ILE A 15 -0.89 -3.97 -5.17
CA ILE A 15 -1.52 -5.18 -5.75
C ILE A 15 -1.20 -6.43 -4.91
N SER A 16 -1.34 -6.30 -3.58
CA SER A 16 -1.01 -7.38 -2.66
C SER A 16 -2.06 -8.52 -2.57
N HIS A 17 -3.11 -8.50 -3.38
CA HIS A 17 -4.30 -9.37 -3.27
C HIS A 17 -4.05 -10.89 -3.08
N VAL A 18 -2.95 -11.42 -3.62
CA VAL A 18 -2.55 -12.83 -3.48
C VAL A 18 -1.66 -13.10 -2.27
N ASN A 19 -0.98 -12.08 -1.74
CA ASN A 19 0.02 -12.20 -0.69
C ASN A 19 -0.46 -11.62 0.65
N ASP A 20 -1.48 -10.77 0.65
CA ASP A 20 -1.97 -10.08 1.84
C ASP A 20 -3.26 -10.72 2.37
N ALA A 21 -3.18 -11.29 3.58
CA ALA A 21 -4.34 -11.83 4.28
C ALA A 21 -5.38 -10.74 4.62
N GLY A 22 -4.95 -9.47 4.71
CA GLY A 22 -5.82 -8.33 4.93
C GLY A 22 -6.84 -8.11 3.82
N PHE A 23 -6.46 -8.38 2.56
CA PHE A 23 -7.36 -8.28 1.40
C PHE A 23 -8.62 -9.15 1.59
N TRP A 24 -8.41 -10.42 1.92
CA TRP A 24 -9.48 -11.40 2.11
C TRP A 24 -10.33 -11.11 3.35
N LEU A 25 -9.69 -10.61 4.41
CA LEU A 25 -10.38 -10.23 5.65
C LEU A 25 -11.31 -9.03 5.43
N PHE A 26 -10.86 -8.02 4.67
CA PHE A 26 -11.67 -6.85 4.33
C PHE A 26 -12.89 -7.23 3.48
N GLY A 27 -12.71 -8.09 2.46
CA GLY A 27 -13.82 -8.60 1.66
C GLY A 27 -14.86 -9.34 2.51
N ARG A 28 -14.41 -10.14 3.49
CA ARG A 28 -15.32 -10.85 4.42
C ARG A 28 -16.05 -9.93 5.39
N PHE A 29 -15.41 -8.86 5.87
CA PHE A 29 -16.06 -7.91 6.79
C PHE A 29 -17.07 -6.99 6.11
N THR A 30 -16.81 -6.61 4.87
CA THR A 30 -17.68 -5.70 4.11
C THR A 30 -18.77 -6.43 3.32
N GLY A 31 -18.63 -7.74 3.11
CA GLY A 31 -19.54 -8.52 2.25
C GLY A 31 -19.44 -8.15 0.77
N ALA A 32 -18.39 -7.42 0.37
CA ALA A 32 -18.17 -6.99 -1.01
C ALA A 32 -17.74 -8.16 -1.90
N SER A 33 -18.04 -8.07 -3.20
CA SER A 33 -17.56 -9.04 -4.18
C SER A 33 -16.02 -8.97 -4.30
N GLU A 34 -15.37 -10.04 -4.77
CA GLU A 34 -13.91 -10.04 -4.99
C GLU A 34 -13.47 -8.92 -5.94
N ALA A 35 -14.24 -8.63 -6.99
CA ALA A 35 -13.93 -7.57 -7.95
C ALA A 35 -14.02 -6.16 -7.32
N GLU A 36 -14.99 -5.92 -6.46
CA GLU A 36 -15.12 -4.65 -5.72
C GLU A 36 -14.04 -4.51 -4.64
N THR A 37 -13.70 -5.63 -3.99
CA THR A 37 -12.63 -5.69 -3.01
C THR A 37 -11.29 -5.40 -3.67
N LEU A 38 -10.99 -5.98 -4.84
CA LEU A 38 -9.80 -5.65 -5.64
C LEU A 38 -9.73 -4.17 -5.98
N LYS A 39 -10.81 -3.58 -6.50
CA LYS A 39 -10.82 -2.15 -6.84
C LYS A 39 -10.56 -1.27 -5.62
N THR A 40 -11.26 -1.52 -4.52
CA THR A 40 -11.17 -0.67 -3.33
C THR A 40 -9.82 -0.83 -2.63
N TRP A 41 -9.36 -2.07 -2.51
CA TRP A 41 -8.09 -2.42 -1.86
C TRP A 41 -6.89 -1.88 -2.64
N THR A 42 -6.82 -2.12 -3.95
CA THR A 42 -5.72 -1.62 -4.78
C THR A 42 -5.70 -0.09 -4.84
N LEU A 43 -6.86 0.57 -4.85
CA LEU A 43 -6.94 2.03 -4.76
C LEU A 43 -6.37 2.54 -3.43
N MET A 44 -6.78 1.94 -2.31
CA MET A 44 -6.32 2.28 -0.97
C MET A 44 -4.80 2.09 -0.84
N GLU A 45 -4.27 0.94 -1.28
CA GLU A 45 -2.83 0.67 -1.26
C GLU A 45 -2.05 1.67 -2.11
N THR A 46 -2.55 1.99 -3.30
CA THR A 46 -1.91 2.98 -4.18
C THR A 46 -1.80 4.34 -3.49
N ILE A 47 -2.85 4.78 -2.78
CA ILE A 47 -2.82 6.03 -2.02
C ILE A 47 -1.79 5.95 -0.90
N LEU A 48 -1.80 4.87 -0.12
CA LEU A 48 -0.94 4.70 1.05
C LEU A 48 0.55 4.70 0.66
N VAL A 49 0.89 4.00 -0.43
CA VAL A 49 2.25 3.94 -0.96
C VAL A 49 2.67 5.26 -1.59
N THR A 50 1.78 5.93 -2.33
CA THR A 50 2.06 7.24 -2.92
C THR A 50 2.35 8.28 -1.84
N VAL A 51 1.52 8.34 -0.78
CA VAL A 51 1.75 9.25 0.35
C VAL A 51 3.04 8.91 1.08
N GLY A 52 3.28 7.63 1.37
CA GLY A 52 4.52 7.17 2.01
C GLY A 52 5.77 7.52 1.20
N ALA A 53 5.72 7.37 -0.13
CA ALA A 53 6.82 7.73 -1.03
C ALA A 53 7.07 9.24 -1.04
N VAL A 54 6.03 10.07 -1.13
CA VAL A 54 6.16 11.54 -1.11
C VAL A 54 6.75 12.01 0.21
N VAL A 55 6.21 11.56 1.34
CA VAL A 55 6.72 11.91 2.68
C VAL A 55 8.16 11.42 2.84
N GLY A 56 8.47 10.21 2.39
CA GLY A 56 9.82 9.64 2.43
C GLY A 56 10.82 10.45 1.61
N MET A 57 10.44 10.90 0.40
CA MET A 57 11.29 11.75 -0.45
C MET A 57 11.53 13.13 0.17
N ILE A 58 10.49 13.74 0.75
CA ILE A 58 10.63 15.04 1.44
C ILE A 58 11.56 14.90 2.64
N ALA A 59 11.31 13.91 3.50
CA ALA A 59 12.15 13.66 4.66
C ALA A 59 13.61 13.34 4.27
N PHE A 60 13.81 12.56 3.21
CA PHE A 60 15.14 12.28 2.68
C PHE A 60 15.85 13.57 2.26
N THR A 61 15.19 14.43 1.48
CA THR A 61 15.78 15.69 1.00
C THR A 61 16.11 16.67 2.13
N LEU A 62 15.34 16.66 3.22
CA LEU A 62 15.56 17.56 4.37
C LEU A 62 16.61 17.05 5.37
N LEU A 63 16.83 15.73 5.43
CA LEU A 63 17.72 15.08 6.40
C LEU A 63 19.04 14.58 5.79
N SER A 64 19.17 14.61 4.46
CA SER A 64 20.41 14.32 3.71
C SER A 64 21.27 15.56 3.57
#